data_AF-A0A9E4YFU1-F1
#
_entry.id   AF-A0A9E4YFU1-F1
#
_cell.length_a   1.000
_cell.length_b   1.000
_cell.length_c   1.000
_cell.angle_alpha   90.00
_cell.angle_beta   90.00
_cell.angle_gamma   90.00
#
_symmetry.space_group_name_H-M   'P 1'
#
loop_
_entity.id
_entity.type
_entity.pdbx_description
1 polymer ?
#
loop_
_entity_poly.entity_id
_entity_poly.type
_entity_poly.pdbx_seq_one_letter_code
_entity_poly.pdbx_strand_id
1 'polypeptide(L)' 'YNFGLAQYLDLGSLLDVAEAIAASALGRQESRGVHFRSDFPTRDDARWSVHQLVTASEAGPVLRESPVVAPRI' A
#
# COMPACT_ATOMS: atom_id res chain seq x y z
N TYR A 1 -11.64 -27.16 -18.27
CA TYR A 1 -10.98 -26.25 -17.32
C TYR A 1 -9.58 -25.98 -17.83
N ASN A 2 -9.15 -24.73 -17.98
CA ASN A 2 -7.81 -24.38 -18.46
C ASN A 2 -7.01 -23.68 -17.35
N PHE A 3 -6.17 -24.43 -16.67
CA PHE A 3 -5.35 -23.93 -15.56
C PHE A 3 -4.31 -22.89 -16.00
N GLY A 4 -3.74 -23.03 -17.21
CA GLY A 4 -2.73 -22.09 -17.70
C GLY A 4 -3.30 -20.70 -17.94
N LEU A 5 -4.52 -20.63 -18.48
CA LEU A 5 -5.23 -19.36 -18.64
C LEU A 5 -5.56 -18.72 -17.29
N ALA A 6 -6.04 -19.51 -16.32
CA ALA A 6 -6.35 -19.00 -14.98
C ALA A 6 -5.11 -18.41 -14.30
N GLN A 7 -4.00 -19.13 -14.30
CA GLN A 7 -2.74 -18.67 -13.71
C GLN A 7 -2.20 -17.40 -14.37
N TYR A 8 -2.37 -17.27 -15.70
CA TYR A 8 -1.95 -16.06 -16.41
C TYR A 8 -2.76 -14.82 -15.97
N LEU A 9 -4.08 -14.97 -15.78
CA LEU A 9 -4.92 -13.89 -15.26
C LEU A 9 -4.58 -13.54 -13.80
N ASP A 10 -4.30 -14.56 -12.98
CA ASP A 10 -3.88 -14.36 -11.59
C ASP A 10 -2.53 -13.63 -11.51
N LEU A 11 -1.59 -13.93 -12.40
CA LEU A 11 -0.28 -13.26 -12.45
C LEU A 11 -0.42 -11.75 -12.62
N GLY A 12 -1.31 -11.29 -13.50
CA GLY A 12 -1.57 -9.85 -13.67
C GLY A 12 -2.03 -9.20 -12.37
N SER A 13 -3.02 -9.82 -11.70
CA SER A 13 -3.55 -9.33 -10.41
C SER A 13 -2.48 -9.30 -9.32
N LEU A 14 -1.59 -10.29 -9.28
CA LEU A 14 -0.50 -10.35 -8.31
C LEU A 14 0.53 -9.23 -8.54
N LEU A 15 0.82 -8.89 -9.79
CA LEU A 15 1.71 -7.78 -10.12
C LEU A 15 1.12 -6.44 -9.70
N ASP A 16 -0.17 -6.20 -9.97
CA ASP A 16 -0.85 -4.97 -9.56
C ASP A 16 -0.83 -4.78 -8.03
N VAL A 17 -1.09 -5.86 -7.28
CA VAL A 17 -1.05 -5.83 -5.81
C VAL A 17 0.37 -5.64 -5.29
N ALA A 18 1.37 -6.30 -5.89
CA ALA A 18 2.76 -6.16 -5.49
C ALA A 18 3.25 -4.72 -5.69
N GLU A 19 2.91 -4.09 -6.82
CA GLU A 19 3.23 -2.70 -7.10
C GLU A 19 2.54 -1.75 -6.11
N ALA A 20 1.26 -1.97 -5.81
CA ALA A 20 0.55 -1.15 -4.83
C ALA A 20 1.16 -1.24 -3.42
N ILE A 21 1.58 -2.43 -3.00
CA ILE A 21 2.29 -2.64 -1.73
C ILE A 21 3.62 -1.89 -1.73
N ALA A 22 4.43 -2.03 -2.78
CA ALA A 22 5.73 -1.38 -2.87
C ALA A 22 5.60 0.15 -2.88
N ALA A 23 4.66 0.69 -3.65
CA ALA A 23 4.42 2.12 -3.76
C ALA A 23 3.94 2.72 -2.43
N SER A 24 3.00 2.06 -1.73
CA SER A 24 2.54 2.51 -0.41
C SER A 24 3.66 2.45 0.65
N ALA A 25 4.45 1.37 0.68
CA ALA A 25 5.58 1.21 1.59
C ALA A 25 6.66 2.29 1.38
N LEU A 26 6.98 2.60 0.12
CA LEU A 26 7.93 3.66 -0.22
C LEU A 26 7.41 5.04 0.19
N GLY A 27 6.13 5.31 -0.05
CA GLY A 27 5.48 6.56 0.29
C GLY A 27 5.36 6.80 1.81
N ARG A 28 5.32 5.75 2.64
CA ARG A 28 5.22 5.87 4.11
C ARG A 28 6.59 5.87 4.79
N GLN A 29 6.98 7.01 5.35
CA GLN A 29 8.25 7.22 6.04
C GLN A 29 8.08 7.16 7.57
N GLU A 30 7.65 6.01 8.08
CA GLU A 30 7.62 5.66 9.50
C GLU A 30 7.65 4.13 9.64
N SER A 31 7.73 3.64 10.88
CA SER A 31 7.52 2.23 11.20
C SER A 31 6.30 2.05 12.09
N ARG A 32 5.36 1.18 11.68
CA ARG A 32 4.12 0.89 12.41
C ARG A 32 3.58 -0.50 12.10
N GLY A 33 3.38 -1.29 13.15
CA GLY A 33 2.84 -2.65 13.01
C GLY A 33 3.77 -3.52 12.17
N VAL A 34 3.25 -4.06 11.06
CA VAL A 34 4.00 -4.93 10.13
C VAL A 34 4.87 -4.17 9.13
N HIS A 35 4.70 -2.86 8.99
CA HIS A 35 5.54 -2.02 8.14
C HIS A 35 6.72 -1.49 8.96
N PHE A 36 7.93 -1.95 8.66
CA PHE A 36 9.16 -1.52 9.30
C PHE A 36 10.17 -1.00 8.28
N ARG A 37 10.80 0.13 8.62
CA ARG A 37 11.78 0.84 7.82
C ARG A 37 12.97 1.21 8.71
N SER A 38 14.15 0.70 8.38
CA SER A 38 15.37 1.00 9.15
C SER A 38 15.81 2.47 9.06
N ASP A 39 15.45 3.15 7.96
CA ASP A 39 15.66 4.58 7.74
C ASP A 39 14.62 5.45 8.48
N PHE A 40 13.48 4.89 8.88
CA PHE A 40 12.44 5.54 9.69
C PHE A 40 11.92 4.60 10.79
N PRO A 41 12.74 4.27 11.80
CA PRO A 41 12.47 3.16 12.72
C PRO A 41 11.38 3.43 13.74
N THR A 42 10.95 4.68 13.89
CA THR A 42 9.95 5.09 14.88
C THR A 42 8.60 5.40 14.23
N ARG A 43 7.55 5.27 15.05
CA ARG A 43 6.18 5.68 14.72
C ARG A 43 6.06 7.21 14.79
N ASP A 44 5.38 7.83 13.83
CA ASP A 44 5.12 9.27 13.79
C ASP A 44 3.62 9.54 13.57
N ASP A 45 2.91 9.70 14.69
CA ASP A 45 1.47 9.98 14.69
C ASP A 45 1.11 11.39 14.21
N ALA A 46 2.04 12.35 14.28
CA ALA A 46 1.77 13.72 13.85
C ALA A 46 1.62 13.79 12.32
N ARG A 47 2.45 13.05 11.58
CA ARG A 47 2.37 12.99 10.11
C ARG A 47 1.49 11.86 9.59
N TRP A 48 1.53 10.69 10.21
CA TRP A 48 1.05 9.44 9.60
C TRP A 48 -0.23 8.87 10.21
N SER A 49 -1.01 9.69 10.92
CA SER A 49 -2.40 9.39 11.32
C SER A 49 -3.37 9.47 10.12
N VAL A 50 -2.99 8.83 9.02
CA VAL A 50 -3.71 8.75 7.75
C VAL A 50 -3.65 7.33 7.20
N HIS A 51 -4.71 6.93 6.49
CA HIS A 51 -4.68 5.80 5.57
C HIS A 51 -4.02 6.25 4.26
N GLN A 52 -3.17 5.39 3.70
CA GLN A 52 -2.70 5.54 2.33
C GLN A 52 -3.57 4.70 1.40
N LEU A 53 -4.04 5.32 0.33
CA LEU A 53 -4.84 4.73 -0.72
C LEU A 53 -3.98 4.71 -1.99
N VAL A 54 -3.94 3.55 -2.66
CA VAL A 54 -3.29 3.40 -3.95
C VAL A 54 -4.36 3.15 -5.01
N THR A 55 -4.30 3.90 -6.11
CA THR A 55 -5.21 3.74 -7.24
C THR A 55 -4.40 3.53 -8.52
N ALA A 56 -4.76 2.52 -9.30
CA ALA A 56 -4.12 2.27 -10.59
C ALA A 56 -4.43 3.40 -11.58
N SER A 57 -3.44 3.77 -12.40
CA SER A 57 -3.59 4.71 -13.52
C SER A 57 -2.67 4.31 -14.67
N GLU A 58 -2.85 4.88 -15.86
CA GLU A 58 -2.00 4.59 -17.03
C GLU A 58 -0.51 4.94 -16.80
N ALA A 59 -0.21 5.88 -15.91
CA ALA A 59 1.15 6.29 -15.58
C ALA A 59 1.76 5.49 -14.40
N GLY A 60 1.02 4.54 -13.83
CA GLY A 60 1.39 3.78 -12.63
C GLY A 60 0.52 4.10 -11.41
N PRO A 61 0.89 3.59 -10.21
CA PRO A 61 0.11 3.73 -8.98
C PRO A 61 0.12 5.18 -8.48
N VAL A 62 -1.06 5.71 -8.19
CA VAL A 62 -1.25 7.04 -7.60
C VAL A 62 -1.54 6.89 -6.11
N LEU A 63 -0.71 7.51 -5.26
CA LEU A 63 -0.93 7.56 -3.81
C LEU A 63 -1.81 8.74 -3.42
N ARG A 64 -2.76 8.48 -2.52
CA ARG A 64 -3.57 9.49 -1.85
C ARG A 64 -3.66 9.19 -0.36
N GLU A 65 -3.87 10.22 0.43
CA GLU A 65 -4.02 10.10 1.89
C GLU A 65 -5.47 10.36 2.27
N SER A 66 -5.96 9.63 3.27
CA SER A 66 -7.27 9.85 3.88
C SER A 66 -7.12 9.92 5.40
N PRO A 67 -7.66 10.94 6.08
CA PRO A 67 -7.51 11.08 7.52
C PRO A 67 -8.13 9.91 8.27
N VAL A 68 -7.45 9.42 9.32
CA VAL A 68 -8.02 8.44 10.22
C VAL A 68 -9.08 9.14 11.07
N VAL A 69 -10.34 8.70 10.98
CA VAL A 69 -11.38 9.16 11.88
C VAL A 69 -11.10 8.57 13.26
N ALA A 70 -11.03 9.43 14.28
CA ALA A 70 -10.85 8.96 15.65
C ALA A 70 -11.94 7.92 16.00
N PRO A 71 -11.56 6.76 16.54
CA PRO A 71 -12.53 5.73 16.89
C PRO A 71 -13.52 6.31 17.90
N ARG A 72 -14.82 6.20 17.60
CA ARG A 72 -15.87 6.50 18.59
C ARG A 72 -15.88 5.32 19.56
N ILE A 73 -15.21 5.51 20.69
CA ILE A 73 -15.30 4.66 21.87
C ILE A 73 -16.08 5.41 22.94
#